data_AF-A0A7W8QGQ4-F1
#
_entry.id   AF-A0A7W8QGQ4-F1
#
_cell.length_a   1.000
_cell.length_b   1.000
_cell.length_c   1.000
_cell.angle_alpha   90.00
_cell.angle_beta   90.00
_cell.angle_gamma   90.00
#
_symmetry.space_group_name_H-M   'P 1'
#
loop_
_entity.id
_entity.type
_entity.pdbx_description
1 polymer ?
#
loop_
_entity_poly.entity_id
_entity_poly.type
_entity_poly.pdbx_seq_one_letter_code
_entity_poly.pdbx_strand_id
1 'polypeptide(L)' 'MEEFSSLQAAKEALRSRMRDGYSWRQEFRFVFRDPEKLLTPAVSEESYIDLYSVPDADLSCIERRILFGPRGGVLIERG' A
#
# COMPACT_ATOMS: atom_id res chain seq x y z
N MET A 1 -0.70 -2.84 9.45
CA MET A 1 -1.34 -1.98 8.43
C MET A 1 -0.50 -0.71 8.29
N GLU A 2 -0.39 -0.14 7.09
CA GLU A 2 0.33 1.12 6.88
C GLU A 2 -0.65 2.29 6.99
N GLU A 3 -0.23 3.39 7.63
CA GLU A 3 -1.04 4.58 7.79
C GLU A 3 -0.60 5.66 6.79
N PHE A 4 -1.58 6.24 6.09
CA PHE A 4 -1.35 7.34 5.16
C PHE A 4 -2.07 8.59 5.64
N SER A 5 -1.36 9.72 5.69
CA SER A 5 -1.94 11.01 6.06
C SER A 5 -2.92 11.55 5.01
N SER A 6 -2.92 11.01 3.79
CA SER A 6 -3.84 11.37 2.72
C SER A 6 -3.86 10.31 1.61
N LEU A 7 -4.89 10.36 0.75
CA LEU A 7 -4.95 9.56 -0.49
C LEU A 7 -3.78 9.85 -1.43
N GLN A 8 -3.30 11.09 -1.45
CA GLN A 8 -2.16 11.47 -2.28
C GLN A 8 -0.87 10.80 -1.79
N ALA A 9 -0.66 10.74 -0.47
CA ALA A 9 0.47 10.02 0.12
C ALA A 9 0.43 8.51 -0.23
N ALA A 10 -0.77 7.89 -0.19
CA ALA A 10 -0.93 6.49 -0.60
C ALA A 10 -0.60 6.26 -2.09
N LYS A 11 -1.01 7.18 -2.97
CA LYS A 11 -0.65 7.14 -4.41
C LYS A 11 0.84 7.28 -4.65
N GLU A 12 1.49 8.19 -3.94
CA GLU A 12 2.93 8.44 -4.04
C GLU A 12 3.73 7.23 -3.55
N ALA A 13 3.31 6.62 -2.44
CA ALA A 13 3.90 5.38 -1.95
C ALA A 13 3.81 4.26 -3.00
N LEU A 14 2.65 4.07 -3.63
CA LEU A 14 2.47 3.07 -4.68
C LEU A 14 3.35 3.33 -5.91
N ARG A 15 3.43 4.59 -6.37
CA ARG A 15 4.30 5.01 -7.49
C ARG A 15 5.79 4.85 -7.17
N SER A 16 6.21 5.19 -5.96
CA SER A 16 7.61 5.06 -5.53
C SER A 16 8.04 3.59 -5.57
N ARG A 17 7.19 2.70 -5.05
CA ARG A 17 7.46 1.25 -5.02
C ARG A 17 7.59 0.66 -6.43
N MET A 18 6.81 1.15 -7.41
CA MET A 18 6.90 0.68 -8.79
C MET A 18 8.21 1.13 -9.42
N ARG A 19 8.52 2.42 -9.28
CA ARG A 19 9.67 3.05 -9.94
C ARG A 19 10.98 2.39 -9.54
N ASP A 20 11.08 1.99 -8.28
CA ASP A 20 12.32 1.48 -7.76
C ASP A 20 12.59 0.05 -8.23
N GLY A 21 11.59 -0.73 -8.69
CA GLY A 21 11.76 -2.04 -9.34
C GLY A 21 12.48 -3.14 -8.52
N TYR A 22 13.06 -2.75 -7.38
CA TYR A 22 13.74 -3.57 -6.40
C TYR A 22 12.82 -3.75 -5.20
N SER A 23 12.99 -4.88 -4.51
CA SER A 23 12.31 -5.14 -3.25
C SER A 23 12.50 -3.97 -2.27
N TRP A 24 11.42 -3.37 -1.80
CA TRP A 24 11.46 -2.22 -0.91
C TRP A 24 11.67 -2.68 0.54
N ARG A 25 12.53 -1.99 1.28
CA ARG A 25 12.75 -2.29 2.70
C ARG A 25 11.70 -1.58 3.54
N GLN A 26 10.67 -2.32 3.97
CA GLN A 26 9.59 -1.80 4.82
C GLN A 26 9.82 -2.22 6.27
N GLU A 27 9.56 -1.30 7.19
CA GLU A 27 9.56 -1.61 8.62
C GLU A 27 8.16 -2.09 9.02
N PHE A 28 8.08 -3.34 9.47
CA PHE A 28 6.86 -3.95 9.96
C PHE A 28 6.84 -3.91 11.47
N ARG A 29 5.84 -3.24 12.03
CA ARG A 29 5.51 -3.35 13.45
C ARG A 29 4.60 -4.54 13.64
N PHE A 30 5.05 -5.50 14.42
CA PHE A 30 4.26 -6.68 14.76
C PHE A 30 3.74 -6.55 16.18
N VAL A 31 2.60 -7.17 16.45
CA VAL A 31 2.06 -7.21 17.81
C VAL A 31 2.94 -8.13 18.66
N PHE A 32 3.43 -7.61 19.80
CA PHE A 32 4.30 -8.29 20.77
C PHE A 32 5.73 -8.67 20.32
N ARG A 33 6.27 -8.01 19.29
CA ARG A 33 7.72 -8.09 19.00
C ARG A 33 8.25 -6.77 18.46
N ASP A 34 9.57 -6.65 18.48
CA ASP A 34 10.25 -5.48 17.93
C ASP A 34 9.96 -5.32 16.43
N PRO A 35 9.90 -4.07 15.92
CA PRO A 35 9.74 -3.84 14.49
C PRO A 35 10.89 -4.47 13.69
N GLU A 36 10.57 -5.12 12.57
CA GLU A 36 11.59 -5.71 11.69
C GLU A 36 11.56 -5.06 10.30
N LYS A 37 12.74 -4.92 9.69
CA LYS A 37 12.90 -4.39 8.34
C LYS A 37 12.88 -5.55 7.33
N LEU A 38 11.73 -5.77 6.68
CA LEU A 38 11.54 -6.81 5.68
C LEU A 38 11.67 -6.25 4.26
N LEU A 39 12.15 -7.09 3.34
CA LEU A 39 12.10 -6.81 1.91
C LEU A 39 10.73 -7.23 1.39
N THR A 40 9.94 -6.27 0.91
CA THR A 40 8.67 -6.55 0.25
C THR A 40 8.88 -6.60 -1.26
N PRO A 41 8.21 -7.52 -1.98
CA PRO A 41 8.33 -7.60 -3.43
C PRO A 41 7.93 -6.27 -4.07
N ALA A 42 8.63 -5.90 -5.14
CA ALA A 42 8.31 -4.72 -5.93
C ALA A 42 6.87 -4.82 -6.44
N VAL A 43 6.17 -3.69 -6.46
CA VAL A 43 4.81 -3.61 -7.02
C VAL A 43 4.90 -3.65 -8.55
N SER A 44 3.88 -4.22 -9.19
CA SER A 44 3.72 -4.31 -10.65
C SER A 44 2.52 -3.46 -11.12
N GLU A 45 2.27 -3.46 -12.43
CA GLU A 45 1.07 -2.86 -13.03
C GLU A 45 -0.27 -3.46 -12.56
N GLU A 46 -0.24 -4.55 -11.81
CA GLU A 46 -1.43 -5.21 -11.26
C GLU A 46 -1.58 -5.01 -9.74
N SER A 47 -0.65 -4.28 -9.12
CA SER A 47 -0.64 -4.09 -7.67
C SER A 47 -1.66 -3.07 -7.20
N TYR A 48 -2.15 -3.25 -5.98
CA TYR A 48 -3.15 -2.37 -5.38
C TYR A 48 -2.92 -2.12 -3.88
N ILE A 49 -3.52 -1.05 -3.38
CA ILE A 49 -3.64 -0.74 -1.94
C ILE A 49 -5.11 -0.69 -1.58
N ASP A 50 -5.53 -1.53 -0.65
CA ASP A 50 -6.83 -1.42 0.01
C ASP A 50 -6.74 -0.41 1.15
N LEU A 51 -7.70 0.52 1.16
CA LEU A 51 -7.80 1.57 2.15
C LEU A 51 -9.02 1.34 3.04
N TYR A 52 -8.75 1.43 4.33
CA TYR A 52 -9.71 1.30 5.40
C TYR A 52 -9.75 2.62 6.18
N SER A 53 -10.93 3.03 6.67
CA SER A 53 -11.08 4.24 7.48
C SER A 53 -10.70 4.04 8.94
N VAL A 54 -10.64 2.79 9.41
CA VAL A 54 -10.32 2.44 10.79
C VAL A 54 -9.14 1.46 10.86
N PRO A 55 -8.27 1.56 11.89
CA PRO A 55 -7.05 0.74 12.01
C PRO A 55 -7.28 -0.77 12.06
N ASP A 56 -8.40 -1.19 12.66
CA ASP A 56 -8.78 -2.60 12.87
C ASP A 56 -9.98 -3.00 12.02
N ALA A 57 -10.10 -2.42 10.82
CA ALA A 57 -11.19 -2.74 9.92
C ALA A 57 -11.15 -4.23 9.53
N ASP A 58 -12.33 -4.84 9.48
CA ASP A 58 -12.50 -6.13 8.82
C ASP A 58 -12.05 -6.00 7.35
N LEU A 59 -11.36 -7.01 6.84
CA LEU A 59 -10.90 -7.05 5.45
C LEU A 59 -12.07 -7.03 4.45
N SER A 60 -13.29 -7.35 4.87
CA SER A 60 -14.50 -7.16 4.06
C SER A 60 -14.96 -5.70 3.94
N CYS A 61 -14.44 -4.79 4.77
CA CYS A 61 -14.85 -3.38 4.83
C CYS A 61 -13.90 -2.46 4.04
N ILE A 62 -13.51 -2.88 2.84
CA ILE A 62 -12.70 -2.04 1.95
C ILE A 62 -13.52 -0.84 1.54
N GLU A 63 -13.08 0.37 1.88
CA GLU A 63 -13.77 1.57 1.43
C GLU A 63 -13.31 2.02 0.05
N ARG A 64 -12.00 1.90 -0.20
CA ARG A 64 -11.39 2.32 -1.47
C ARG A 64 -10.24 1.40 -1.82
N ARG A 65 -10.08 1.18 -3.11
CA ARG A 65 -8.92 0.48 -3.68
C ARG A 65 -8.16 1.43 -4.59
N ILE A 66 -6.86 1.58 -4.34
CA ILE A 66 -5.95 2.28 -5.24
C ILE A 66 -5.29 1.22 -6.12
N LEU A 67 -5.66 1.19 -7.40
CA LEU A 67 -5.06 0.30 -8.39
C LEU A 67 -3.90 1.01 -9.09
N PHE A 68 -2.77 0.33 -9.21
CA PHE A 68 -1.75 0.73 -10.16
C PHE A 68 -2.20 0.33 -11.56
N GLY A 69 -1.92 1.17 -12.54
CA GLY A 69 -2.31 0.96 -13.93
C GLY A 69 -1.12 1.16 -14.87
N PRO A 70 -1.30 0.83 -16.16
CA PRO A 70 -0.22 0.85 -17.13
C PRO A 70 0.48 2.22 -17.17
N ARG A 71 1.81 2.21 -17.30
CA ARG A 71 2.66 3.41 -17.38
C ARG A 71 2.63 4.31 -16.13
N GLY A 72 2.31 3.77 -14.96
CA GLY A 72 2.28 4.52 -13.71
C GLY A 72 1.01 5.34 -13.47
N GLY A 73 -0.04 5.04 -14.24
CA GLY A 73 -1.40 5.49 -13.96
C GLY A 73 -1.86 4.97 -12.59
N VAL A 74 -2.71 5.73 -11.92
CA VAL A 74 -3.30 5.30 -10.65
C VAL A 74 -4.79 5.56 -10.67
N LEU A 75 -5.57 4.50 -10.50
CA LEU A 75 -7.03 4.52 -10.45
C LEU A 75 -7.49 4.36 -9.00
N ILE A 76 -8.57 5.05 -8.62
CA ILE A 76 -9.24 4.84 -7.33
C ILE A 76 -10.62 4.27 -7.61
N GLU A 77 -10.89 3.10 -7.06
CA GLU A 77 -12.22 2.50 -7.02
C GLU A 77 -12.82 2.65 -5.63
N ARG A 78 -14.15 2.75 -5.56
CA ARG A 78 -14.90 2.65 -4.31
C ARG A 78 -15.29 1.18 -4.11
N GLY A 79 -15.06 0.66 -2.91
CA GLY A 79 -15.51 -0.66 -2.47
C GLY A 79 -17.00 -0.67 -2.12
#